data_AF-A0A0C9Y2R9-F1
#
_entry.id   AF-A0A0C9Y2R9-F1
#
_cell.length_a   1.000
_cell.length_b   1.000
_cell.length_c   1.000
_cell.angle_alpha   90.00
_cell.angle_beta   90.00
_cell.angle_gamma   90.00
#
_symmetry.space_group_name_H-M   'P 1'
#
loop_
_entity.id
_entity.type
_entity.pdbx_description
1 polymer ?
#
loop_
_entity_poly.entity_id
_entity_poly.type
_entity_poly.pdbx_seq_one_letter_code
_entity_poly.pdbx_strand_id
1 'polypeptide(L)'
;QNQDILSHIRHVIRDVKTPSWLASIPANFGDATAGTVKADEWRTLITIYIPLVLISLWVYLACARTMSVSRAKAYRTHIASYVGKLKALYPTCNVRPNHHAAFHIYDYLHLFGPVHSWWTFPFERLIGILQRIPTNHKSG
;
A
#
# COMPACT_ATOMS: atom_id res chain seq x y z
N GLN A 1 -13.12 -14.92 -4.07
CA GLN A 1 -12.72 -13.79 -3.20
C GLN A 1 -11.67 -14.17 -2.16
N ASN A 2 -11.93 -15.10 -1.21
CA ASN A 2 -10.91 -15.48 -0.21
C ASN A 2 -9.74 -16.32 -0.79
N GLN A 3 -10.03 -17.21 -1.75
CA GLN A 3 -8.97 -18.01 -2.40
C GLN A 3 -8.04 -17.18 -3.29
N ASP A 4 -8.55 -16.09 -3.89
CA ASP A 4 -7.76 -15.18 -4.72
C ASP A 4 -6.71 -14.44 -3.89
N ILE A 5 -7.10 -13.99 -2.68
CA ILE A 5 -6.21 -13.30 -1.74
C ILE A 5 -5.12 -14.26 -1.21
N LEU A 6 -5.51 -15.48 -0.81
CA LEU A 6 -4.57 -16.51 -0.36
C LEU A 6 -3.55 -16.88 -1.45
N SER A 7 -3.99 -16.96 -2.70
CA SER A 7 -3.10 -17.22 -3.84
C SER A 7 -2.08 -16.09 -4.03
N HIS A 8 -2.51 -14.83 -3.89
CA HIS A 8 -1.63 -13.67 -3.97
C HIS A 8 -0.60 -13.62 -2.84
N ILE A 9 -1.03 -13.95 -1.61
CA ILE A 9 -0.14 -14.07 -0.45
C ILE A 9 0.94 -15.13 -0.72
N ARG A 10 0.55 -16.31 -1.19
CA ARG A 10 1.49 -17.40 -1.52
C ARG A 10 2.47 -17.01 -2.62
N HIS A 11 2.02 -16.25 -3.62
CA HIS A 11 2.87 -15.75 -4.69
C HIS A 11 3.94 -14.79 -4.15
N VAL A 12 3.55 -13.82 -3.30
CA VAL A 12 4.50 -12.88 -2.68
C VAL A 12 5.47 -13.61 -1.75
N ILE A 13 5.01 -14.60 -0.96
CA ILE A 13 5.88 -15.40 -0.10
C ILE A 13 6.98 -16.11 -0.90
N ARG A 14 6.64 -16.63 -2.09
CA ARG A 14 7.57 -17.37 -2.95
C ARG A 14 8.63 -16.47 -3.59
N ASP A 15 8.25 -15.27 -4.00
CA ASP A 15 9.11 -14.41 -4.83
C ASP A 15 9.97 -13.45 -3.99
N VAL A 16 9.54 -13.14 -2.77
CA VAL A 16 10.29 -12.25 -1.87
C VAL A 16 11.50 -12.99 -1.31
N LYS A 17 12.70 -12.50 -1.67
CA LYS A 17 13.95 -12.94 -1.07
C LYS A 17 14.15 -12.26 0.28
N THR A 18 14.17 -13.03 1.36
CA THR A 18 14.44 -12.55 2.71
C THR A 18 15.85 -12.95 3.16
N PRO A 19 16.49 -12.16 4.04
CA PRO A 19 17.76 -12.54 4.64
C PRO A 19 17.57 -13.72 5.61
N SER A 20 18.61 -14.54 5.77
CA SER A 20 18.56 -15.82 6.51
C SER A 20 18.26 -15.69 8.01
N TRP A 21 18.42 -14.51 8.60
CA TRP A 21 18.09 -14.25 10.00
C TRP A 21 16.59 -13.99 10.24
N LEU A 22 15.81 -13.83 9.16
CA LEU A 22 14.36 -13.63 9.24
C LEU A 22 13.65 -14.99 9.21
N ALA A 23 12.63 -15.17 10.06
CA ALA A 23 11.86 -16.40 10.12
C ALA A 23 11.23 -16.72 8.75
N SER A 24 11.48 -17.94 8.25
CA SER A 24 10.96 -18.40 6.97
C SER A 24 9.49 -18.81 7.10
N ILE A 25 8.65 -18.38 6.17
CA ILE A 25 7.23 -18.74 6.14
C ILE A 25 7.01 -19.83 5.07
N PRO A 26 6.21 -20.87 5.35
CA PRO A 26 5.91 -21.89 4.36
C PRO A 26 5.26 -21.30 3.09
N ALA A 27 5.78 -21.67 1.91
CA ALA A 27 5.24 -21.19 0.63
C ALA A 27 3.81 -21.70 0.34
N ASN A 28 3.38 -22.76 1.02
CA ASN A 28 2.02 -23.30 1.01
C ASN A 28 1.16 -22.73 2.17
N PHE A 29 1.49 -21.55 2.69
CA PHE A 29 0.76 -20.87 3.76
C PHE A 29 -0.78 -21.01 3.65
N GLY A 30 -1.42 -21.44 4.75
CA GLY A 30 -2.87 -21.66 4.83
C GLY A 30 -3.36 -23.00 4.27
N ASP A 31 -2.47 -23.87 3.80
CA ASP A 31 -2.78 -25.28 3.52
C ASP A 31 -2.74 -26.10 4.82
N ALA A 32 -3.60 -27.11 4.96
CA ALA A 32 -3.59 -28.01 6.12
C ALA A 32 -2.24 -28.74 6.28
N THR A 33 -1.50 -28.89 5.18
CA THR A 33 -0.15 -29.49 5.14
C THR A 33 0.97 -28.56 5.60
N ALA A 34 0.73 -27.25 5.73
CA ALA A 34 1.76 -26.26 6.07
C ALA A 34 2.15 -26.24 7.55
N GLY A 35 1.39 -26.93 8.41
CA GLY A 35 1.60 -26.92 9.85
C GLY A 35 1.09 -25.64 10.53
N THR A 36 1.34 -25.53 11.84
CA THR A 36 0.92 -24.36 12.64
C THR A 36 1.99 -23.28 12.61
N VAL A 37 1.58 -22.06 12.28
CA VAL A 37 2.45 -20.89 12.21
C VAL A 37 2.83 -20.45 13.63
N LYS A 38 4.13 -20.32 13.89
CA LYS A 38 4.69 -19.89 15.18
C LYS A 38 4.63 -18.37 15.35
N ALA A 39 4.81 -17.90 16.58
CA ALA A 39 4.63 -16.47 16.91
C ALA A 39 5.59 -15.54 16.14
N ASP A 40 6.83 -15.97 15.90
CA ASP A 40 7.86 -15.28 15.12
C ASP A 40 7.57 -15.28 13.61
N GLU A 41 7.02 -16.39 13.09
CA GLU A 41 6.52 -16.50 11.72
C GLU A 41 5.29 -15.59 11.51
N TRP A 42 4.37 -15.53 12.48
CA TRP A 42 3.24 -14.59 12.47
C TRP A 42 3.70 -13.14 12.44
N ARG A 43 4.71 -12.79 13.26
CA ARG A 43 5.29 -11.46 13.26
C ARG A 43 5.89 -11.12 11.90
N THR A 44 6.62 -12.06 11.30
CA THR A 44 7.21 -11.88 9.97
C THR A 44 6.14 -11.73 8.88
N LEU A 45 5.07 -12.53 8.96
CA LEU A 45 3.94 -12.46 8.03
C LEU A 45 3.31 -11.07 8.07
N ILE A 46 2.97 -10.59 9.26
CA ILE A 46 2.24 -9.34 9.47
C ILE A 46 3.10 -8.12 9.15
N THR A 47 4.40 -8.15 9.46
CA THR A 47 5.28 -6.98 9.31
C THR A 47 5.92 -6.85 7.94
N ILE A 48 6.14 -7.97 7.23
CA ILE A 48 6.86 -7.97 5.94
C ILE A 48 5.92 -8.34 4.80
N TYR A 49 5.36 -9.55 4.84
CA TYR A 49 4.62 -10.09 3.70
C TYR A 49 3.25 -9.44 3.48
N ILE A 50 2.49 -9.17 4.55
CA ILE A 50 1.17 -8.54 4.44
C ILE A 50 1.26 -7.11 3.88
N PRO A 51 2.17 -6.22 4.34
CA PRO A 51 2.37 -4.92 3.71
C PRO A 51 2.77 -5.01 2.24
N LEU A 52 3.64 -5.96 1.87
CA LEU A 52 4.02 -6.16 0.46
C LEU A 52 2.84 -6.64 -0.40
N VAL A 53 2.01 -7.55 0.11
CA VAL A 53 0.76 -7.99 -0.53
C VAL A 53 -0.21 -6.82 -0.69
N LEU A 54 -0.39 -6.00 0.35
CA LEU A 54 -1.26 -4.83 0.32
C LEU A 54 -0.75 -3.78 -0.67
N ILE A 55 0.55 -3.50 -0.70
CA ILE A 55 1.16 -2.59 -1.67
C ILE A 55 0.96 -3.14 -3.09
N SER A 56 1.20 -4.43 -3.34
CA SER A 56 0.97 -5.05 -4.64
C SER A 56 -0.48 -4.89 -5.11
N LEU A 57 -1.46 -5.15 -4.24
CA LEU A 57 -2.88 -5.01 -4.54
C LEU A 57 -3.33 -3.55 -4.71
N TRP A 58 -2.85 -2.64 -3.85
CA TRP A 58 -3.21 -1.23 -3.89
C TRP A 58 -2.54 -0.50 -5.03
N VAL A 59 -1.30 -0.82 -5.38
CA VAL A 59 -0.63 -0.31 -6.59
C VAL A 59 -1.36 -0.84 -7.82
N TYR A 60 -1.75 -2.12 -7.86
CA TYR A 60 -2.56 -2.64 -8.97
C TYR A 60 -3.89 -1.87 -9.13
N LEU A 61 -4.57 -1.57 -8.03
CA LEU A 61 -5.78 -0.75 -8.08
C LEU A 61 -5.45 0.72 -8.41
N ALA A 62 -4.67 1.43 -7.61
CA ALA A 62 -4.38 2.85 -7.80
C ALA A 62 -3.64 3.19 -9.12
N CYS A 63 -2.84 2.26 -9.64
CA CYS A 63 -2.13 2.37 -10.93
C CYS A 63 -2.85 1.65 -12.07
N ALA A 64 -4.04 1.08 -11.86
CA ALA A 64 -4.90 0.70 -12.97
C ALA A 64 -5.16 1.96 -13.81
N ARG A 65 -4.82 1.86 -15.10
CA ARG A 65 -4.79 2.99 -16.06
C ARG A 65 -6.12 3.72 -16.23
N THR A 66 -7.21 3.19 -15.68
CA THR A 66 -8.56 3.72 -15.85
C THR A 66 -9.25 3.96 -14.51
N MET A 67 -9.67 5.21 -14.31
CA MET A 67 -10.54 5.62 -13.22
C MET A 67 -11.99 5.29 -13.61
N SER A 68 -12.79 4.71 -12.72
CA SER A 68 -14.24 4.57 -12.88
C SER A 68 -15.00 5.16 -11.68
N VAL A 69 -16.19 5.69 -11.94
CA VAL A 69 -17.07 6.25 -10.90
C VAL A 69 -17.34 5.24 -9.78
N SER A 70 -17.50 3.96 -10.10
CA SER A 70 -17.70 2.89 -9.13
C SER A 70 -16.53 2.75 -8.15
N ARG A 71 -15.29 2.89 -8.64
CA ARG A 71 -14.08 2.76 -7.82
C ARG A 71 -13.85 3.99 -6.95
N ALA A 72 -14.12 5.18 -7.46
CA ALA A 72 -14.07 6.39 -6.64
C ALA A 72 -15.13 6.34 -5.53
N LYS A 73 -16.35 5.89 -5.85
CA LYS A 73 -17.41 5.69 -4.86
C LYS A 73 -17.02 4.65 -3.80
N ALA A 74 -16.44 3.52 -4.21
CA ALA A 74 -15.93 2.51 -3.28
C ALA A 74 -14.84 3.08 -2.36
N TYR A 75 -13.89 3.84 -2.90
CA TYR A 75 -12.87 4.54 -2.11
C TYR A 75 -13.51 5.45 -1.04
N ARG A 76 -14.48 6.27 -1.42
CA ARG A 76 -15.19 7.18 -0.49
C ARG A 76 -15.89 6.42 0.64
N THR A 77 -16.54 5.30 0.31
CA THR A 77 -17.18 4.43 1.31
C THR A 77 -16.15 3.86 2.29
N HIS A 78 -15.00 3.42 1.80
CA HIS A 78 -13.95 2.86 2.64
C HIS A 78 -13.31 3.90 3.57
N ILE A 79 -12.98 5.10 3.09
CA ILE A 79 -12.41 6.15 3.95
C ILE A 79 -13.41 6.61 5.01
N ALA A 80 -14.69 6.73 4.66
CA ALA A 80 -15.75 7.05 5.62
C ALA A 80 -15.89 5.97 6.70
N SER A 81 -15.90 4.69 6.31
CA SER A 81 -15.98 3.58 7.27
C SER A 81 -14.76 3.52 8.17
N TYR A 82 -13.56 3.72 7.62
CA TYR A 82 -12.31 3.75 8.39
C TYR A 82 -12.32 4.86 9.44
N VAL A 83 -12.57 6.11 9.03
CA VAL A 83 -12.57 7.25 9.95
C VAL A 83 -13.68 7.14 11.00
N GLY A 84 -14.87 6.68 10.60
CA GLY A 84 -15.98 6.42 11.53
C GLY A 84 -15.64 5.37 12.58
N LYS A 85 -15.10 4.21 12.15
CA LYS A 85 -14.69 3.14 13.08
C LYS A 85 -13.52 3.56 13.97
N LEU A 86 -12.57 4.32 13.44
CA LEU A 86 -11.46 4.86 14.22
C LEU A 86 -11.98 5.73 15.37
N LYS A 87 -12.97 6.59 15.09
CA LYS A 87 -13.60 7.44 16.12
C LYS A 87 -14.45 6.65 17.11
N ALA A 88 -15.11 5.58 16.65
CA ALA A 88 -15.89 4.71 17.53
C ALA A 88 -15.01 3.90 18.51
N LEU A 89 -13.89 3.35 18.02
CA LEU A 89 -12.96 2.57 18.84
C LEU A 89 -12.08 3.46 19.74
N TYR A 90 -11.74 4.66 19.26
CA TYR A 90 -10.90 5.62 19.98
C TYR A 90 -11.58 6.99 20.01
N PRO A 91 -12.56 7.21 20.91
CA PRO A 91 -13.31 8.47 20.97
C PRO A 91 -12.44 9.71 21.20
N THR A 92 -11.30 9.54 21.89
CA THR A 92 -10.30 10.58 22.15
C THR A 92 -9.39 10.86 20.96
N CYS A 93 -9.41 10.04 19.90
CA CYS A 93 -8.62 10.27 18.70
C CYS A 93 -9.14 11.49 17.95
N ASN A 94 -8.25 12.46 17.68
CA ASN A 94 -8.56 13.64 16.89
C ASN A 94 -8.40 13.37 15.41
N VAL A 95 -9.36 13.85 14.61
CA VAL A 95 -9.30 13.77 13.16
C VAL A 95 -8.20 14.71 12.68
N ARG A 96 -7.10 14.13 12.20
CA ARG A 96 -5.96 14.87 11.62
C ARG A 96 -6.29 15.44 10.24
N PRO A 97 -5.61 16.52 9.80
CA PRO A 97 -5.74 17.06 8.44
C PRO A 97 -5.58 16.02 7.33
N ASN A 98 -4.72 15.01 7.53
CA ASN A 98 -4.54 13.92 6.57
C ASN A 98 -5.83 13.12 6.33
N HIS A 99 -6.69 12.94 7.34
CA HIS A 99 -7.99 12.28 7.14
C HIS A 99 -8.89 13.13 6.26
N HIS A 100 -8.92 14.45 6.48
CA HIS A 100 -9.67 15.39 5.65
C HIS A 100 -9.14 15.41 4.20
N ALA A 101 -7.81 15.49 4.03
CA ALA A 101 -7.17 15.39 2.71
C ALA A 101 -7.51 14.07 2.00
N ALA A 102 -7.57 12.94 2.75
CA ALA A 102 -7.97 11.66 2.20
C ALA A 102 -9.43 11.67 1.69
N PHE A 103 -10.36 12.39 2.32
CA PHE A 103 -11.70 12.55 1.76
C PHE A 103 -11.69 13.26 0.40
N HIS A 104 -10.83 14.27 0.22
CA HIS A 104 -10.71 15.00 -1.04
C HIS A 104 -10.09 14.20 -2.19
N ILE A 105 -9.43 13.08 -1.90
CA ILE A 105 -8.94 12.17 -2.96
C ILE A 105 -10.11 11.66 -3.83
N TYR A 106 -11.33 11.54 -3.28
CA TYR A 106 -12.52 11.25 -4.07
C TYR A 106 -12.79 12.29 -5.16
N ASP A 107 -12.68 13.57 -4.83
CA ASP A 107 -12.90 14.69 -5.75
C ASP A 107 -11.80 14.70 -6.82
N TYR A 108 -10.55 14.48 -6.41
CA TYR A 108 -9.41 14.41 -7.32
C TYR A 108 -9.45 13.20 -8.27
N LEU A 109 -9.99 12.07 -7.83
CA LEU A 109 -10.25 10.93 -8.71
C LEU A 109 -11.27 11.27 -9.81
N HIS A 110 -12.28 12.10 -9.53
CA HIS A 110 -13.25 12.54 -10.53
C HIS A 110 -12.68 13.61 -11.47
N LEU A 111 -11.90 14.55 -10.93
CA LEU A 111 -11.40 15.71 -11.68
C LEU A 111 -10.15 15.39 -12.52
N PHE A 112 -9.23 14.60 -11.98
CA PHE A 112 -7.89 14.39 -12.55
C PHE A 112 -7.62 12.93 -12.93
N GLY A 113 -8.59 12.04 -12.71
CA GLY A 113 -8.45 10.63 -12.99
C GLY A 113 -7.62 9.90 -11.93
N PRO A 114 -7.00 8.76 -12.27
CA PRO A 114 -6.35 7.91 -11.27
C PRO A 114 -5.12 8.60 -10.66
N VAL A 115 -4.82 8.30 -9.38
CA VAL A 115 -3.84 9.02 -8.55
C VAL A 115 -2.46 9.18 -9.20
N HIS A 116 -2.00 8.16 -9.95
CA HIS A 116 -0.70 8.21 -10.63
C HIS A 116 -0.59 9.30 -11.70
N SER A 117 -1.72 9.83 -12.19
CA SER A 117 -1.75 10.93 -13.15
C SER A 117 -1.43 12.28 -12.53
N TRP A 118 -1.55 12.43 -11.20
CA TRP A 118 -1.38 13.71 -10.50
C TRP A 118 -0.59 13.62 -9.18
N TRP A 119 -0.02 12.46 -8.85
CA TRP A 119 0.85 12.31 -7.68
C TRP A 119 2.21 13.01 -7.87
N THR A 120 2.81 13.45 -6.77
CA THR A 120 4.06 14.24 -6.78
C THR A 120 5.33 13.38 -6.89
N PHE A 121 5.22 12.07 -6.70
CA PHE A 121 6.38 11.16 -6.62
C PHE A 121 7.34 11.20 -7.84
N PRO A 122 6.86 11.29 -9.10
CA PRO A 122 7.74 11.46 -10.25
C PRO A 122 8.49 12.80 -10.24
N PHE A 123 7.83 13.86 -9.77
CA PHE A 123 8.42 15.19 -9.66
C PHE A 123 9.45 15.27 -8.52
N GLU A 124 9.17 14.63 -7.37
CA GLU A 124 10.13 14.52 -6.26
C GLU A 124 11.40 13.78 -6.68
N ARG A 125 11.26 12.70 -7.46
CA ARG A 125 12.40 11.99 -8.04
C ARG A 125 13.19 12.88 -8.99
N LEU A 126 12.52 13.65 -9.84
CA LEU A 126 13.16 14.60 -10.76
C LEU A 126 13.91 15.70 -9.99
N ILE A 127 13.30 16.28 -8.96
CA ILE A 127 13.93 17.28 -8.10
C ILE A 127 15.19 16.70 -7.45
N GLY A 128 15.13 15.47 -6.93
CA GLY A 128 16.30 14.80 -6.36
C GLY A 128 17.41 14.54 -7.37
N ILE A 129 17.09 14.30 -8.64
CA ILE A 129 18.09 14.20 -9.72
C ILE A 129 18.71 15.57 -10.00
N LEU A 130 17.89 16.61 -10.14
CA LEU A 130 18.35 17.98 -10.42
C LEU A 130 19.25 18.52 -9.31
N GLN A 131 18.95 18.23 -8.04
CA GLN A 131 19.78 18.60 -6.89
C GLN A 131 21.18 17.95 -6.90
N ARG A 132 21.36 16.85 -7.62
CA ARG A 132 22.66 16.14 -7.73
C ARG A 132 23.51 16.62 -8.90
N ILE A 133 22.97 17.46 -9.78
CA ILE A 133 23.74 18.05 -10.86
C ILE A 133 24.65 19.13 -10.25
N PRO A 134 25.98 19.03 -10.39
CA PRO A 134 26.88 20.05 -9.88
C PRO A 134 26.65 21.36 -10.63
N THR A 135 26.09 22.35 -9.93
CA THR A 135 25.82 23.70 -10.47
C THR A 135 27.03 24.63 -10.39
N ASN A 136 28.13 24.18 -9.79
CA ASN A 136 29.36 24.94 -9.67
C ASN A 136 30.16 24.80 -10.97
N HIS A 137 30.03 25.76 -11.87
CA HIS A 137 30.86 25.94 -13.08
C HIS A 137 32.33 26.26 -12.74
N LYS A 138 33.01 25.38 -12.00
CA LYS A 138 34.46 25.42 -11.87
C LYS A 138 35.06 24.39 -12.80
N SER A 139 35.62 24.87 -13.91
CA SER A 139 36.61 24.12 -14.68
C SER A 139 37.79 23.82 -13.75
N GLY A 140 38.19 22.55 -13.67
CA GLY A 140 39.41 22.13 -12.96
C GLY A 140 40.67 22.66 -13.63
#